data_AF-A0A0P9F8V4-F1
#
_entry.id   AF-A0A0P9F8V4-F1
#
_cell.length_a   1.000
_cell.length_b   1.000
_cell.length_c   1.000
_cell.angle_alpha   90.00
_cell.angle_beta   90.00
_cell.angle_gamma   90.00
#
_symmetry.space_group_name_H-M   'P 1'
#
loop_
_entity.id
_entity.type
_entity.pdbx_description
1 polymer ?
#
loop_
_entity_poly.entity_id
_entity_poly.type
_entity_poly.pdbx_seq_one_letter_code
_entity_poly.pdbx_strand_id
1 'polypeptide(L)'
;MLNTGTAPTPAPPFSGEPVRPRVLQIIHNPPVASEGGRRLTQIFGWNDPDRLARQYIDDLTTSSHGFLQYQIVERVEADWFPAKIDGFRYSGESYVQGWRSRRMHEPDRIDYPAQVRAFNLIE
;
A
#
# COMPACT_ATOMS: atom_id res chain seq x y z
N MET A 1 5.96 37.34 -24.22
CA MET A 1 4.65 36.88 -24.71
C MET A 1 4.33 35.59 -23.98
N LEU A 2 3.31 35.59 -23.11
CA LEU A 2 2.85 34.38 -22.41
C LEU A 2 2.02 33.55 -23.39
N ASN A 3 2.43 32.31 -23.61
CA ASN A 3 1.71 31.35 -24.43
C ASN A 3 0.37 31.00 -23.74
N THR A 4 -0.74 31.59 -24.20
CA THR A 4 -2.09 31.21 -23.79
C THR A 4 -2.51 29.97 -24.57
N GLY A 5 -1.84 28.84 -24.32
CA GLY A 5 -2.27 27.55 -24.85
C GLY A 5 -3.64 27.23 -24.25
N THR A 6 -4.64 27.05 -25.10
CA THR A 6 -5.99 26.61 -24.70
C THR A 6 -5.88 25.33 -23.88
N ALA A 7 -6.43 25.31 -22.67
CA ALA A 7 -6.47 24.10 -21.86
C ALA A 7 -7.15 22.97 -22.67
N PRO A 8 -6.61 21.74 -22.67
CA PRO A 8 -7.22 20.64 -23.42
C PRO A 8 -8.64 20.39 -22.91
N THR A 9 -9.58 20.19 -23.83
CA THR A 9 -10.96 19.81 -23.53
C THR A 9 -10.95 18.48 -22.75
N PRO A 10 -11.69 18.37 -21.62
CA PRO A 10 -11.79 17.10 -20.89
C PRO A 10 -12.31 16.00 -21.81
N ALA A 11 -11.66 14.83 -21.78
CA ALA A 11 -12.16 13.69 -22.53
C ALA A 11 -13.53 13.25 -21.97
N PRO A 12 -14.46 12.80 -22.82
CA PRO A 12 -15.76 12.34 -22.35
C PRO A 12 -15.62 11.12 -21.43
N PRO A 13 -16.60 10.87 -20.55
CA PRO A 13 -16.64 9.64 -19.76
C PRO A 13 -16.64 8.40 -20.65
N PHE A 14 -16.05 7.30 -20.15
CA PHE A 14 -16.13 5.99 -20.78
C PHE A 14 -17.58 5.51 -20.79
N SER A 15 -18.04 5.02 -21.96
CA SER A 15 -19.44 4.65 -22.19
C SER A 15 -19.69 3.14 -22.29
N GLY A 16 -18.63 2.33 -22.24
CA GLY A 16 -18.73 0.86 -22.27
C GLY A 16 -18.95 0.26 -20.88
N GLU A 17 -18.90 -1.08 -20.80
CA GLU A 17 -18.89 -1.78 -19.52
C GLU A 17 -17.51 -1.63 -18.83
N PRO A 18 -17.46 -1.10 -17.59
CA PRO A 18 -16.20 -0.88 -16.90
C PRO A 18 -15.68 -2.17 -16.26
N VAL A 19 -14.36 -2.28 -16.17
CA VAL A 19 -13.71 -3.41 -15.48
C VAL A 19 -13.71 -3.18 -13.96
N ARG A 20 -13.99 -4.25 -13.21
CA ARG A 20 -14.07 -4.21 -11.73
C ARG A 20 -13.15 -5.23 -11.07
N PRO A 21 -11.82 -5.03 -11.09
CA PRO A 21 -10.90 -5.92 -10.41
C PRO A 21 -11.20 -5.95 -8.91
N ARG A 22 -11.32 -7.16 -8.36
CA ARG A 22 -11.46 -7.42 -6.93
C ARG A 22 -10.08 -7.69 -6.34
N VAL A 23 -9.70 -6.96 -5.31
CA VAL A 23 -8.37 -7.04 -4.71
C VAL A 23 -8.46 -7.24 -3.20
N LEU A 24 -7.53 -8.04 -2.69
CA LEU A 24 -7.22 -8.15 -1.27
C LEU A 24 -6.16 -7.11 -0.91
N GLN A 25 -6.45 -6.26 0.09
CA GLN A 25 -5.49 -5.32 0.65
C GLN A 25 -4.85 -5.92 1.91
N ILE A 26 -3.52 -5.99 1.93
CA ILE A 26 -2.75 -6.46 3.09
C ILE A 26 -1.92 -5.30 3.62
N ILE A 27 -2.09 -4.98 4.90
CA ILE A 27 -1.42 -3.90 5.59
C ILE A 27 -0.53 -4.49 6.69
N HIS A 28 0.79 -4.32 6.60
CA HIS A 28 1.70 -4.67 7.68
C HIS A 28 1.86 -3.48 8.63
N ASN A 29 1.17 -3.51 9.77
CA ASN A 29 1.17 -2.41 10.75
C ASN A 29 1.38 -2.94 12.18
N PRO A 30 2.46 -3.71 12.44
CA PRO A 30 2.68 -4.39 13.71
C PRO A 30 2.72 -3.43 14.91
N PRO A 31 2.19 -3.85 16.08
CA PRO A 31 2.40 -3.13 17.33
C PRO A 31 3.85 -3.30 17.80
N VAL A 32 4.39 -2.29 18.47
CA VAL A 32 5.77 -2.29 18.99
C VAL A 32 5.75 -2.16 20.50
N ALA A 33 6.24 -3.18 21.21
CA ALA A 33 6.14 -3.26 22.67
C ALA A 33 6.95 -2.14 23.36
N SER A 34 8.16 -1.87 22.87
CA SER A 34 9.02 -0.78 23.39
C SER A 34 8.45 0.62 23.17
N GLU A 35 7.44 0.76 22.31
CA GLU A 35 6.74 2.01 22.01
C GLU A 35 5.36 2.08 22.68
N GLY A 36 5.14 1.26 23.72
CA GLY A 36 3.88 1.20 24.46
C GLY A 36 2.76 0.48 23.70
N GLY A 37 3.10 -0.45 22.81
CA GLY A 37 2.15 -1.20 21.99
C GLY A 37 1.56 -0.39 20.83
N ARG A 38 2.04 0.83 20.59
CA ARG A 38 1.65 1.64 19.44
C ARG A 38 2.03 0.94 18.13
N ARG A 39 1.21 1.12 17.10
CA ARG A 39 1.45 0.60 15.75
C ARG A 39 2.34 1.56 14.95
N LEU A 40 3.01 1.06 13.90
CA LEU A 40 3.96 1.86 13.10
C LEU A 40 3.36 3.15 12.56
N THR A 41 2.14 3.09 12.03
CA THR A 41 1.38 4.27 11.56
C THR A 41 1.27 5.35 12.63
N GLN A 42 1.02 4.98 13.89
CA GLN A 42 0.95 5.89 15.03
C GLN A 42 2.33 6.40 15.47
N ILE A 43 3.35 5.52 15.50
CA ILE A 43 4.71 5.86 15.93
C ILE A 43 5.32 6.92 15.00
N PHE A 44 5.09 6.79 13.70
CA PHE A 44 5.72 7.64 12.69
C PHE A 44 4.79 8.72 12.11
N GLY A 45 3.53 8.79 12.54
CA GLY A 45 2.55 9.73 12.00
C GLY A 45 2.32 9.53 10.50
N TRP A 46 2.37 8.29 10.02
CA TRP A 46 2.10 7.99 8.62
C TRP A 46 0.62 8.18 8.30
N ASN A 47 0.34 8.44 7.02
CA ASN A 47 -1.02 8.55 6.54
C ASN A 47 -1.82 7.27 6.80
N ASP A 48 -3.12 7.43 7.03
CA ASP A 48 -4.06 6.32 7.15
C ASP A 48 -4.10 5.50 5.85
N PRO A 49 -3.74 4.20 5.86
CA PRO A 49 -3.73 3.37 4.67
C PRO A 49 -5.12 3.22 4.02
N ASP A 50 -6.20 3.29 4.80
CA ASP A 50 -7.56 3.18 4.28
C ASP A 50 -8.00 4.46 3.57
N ARG A 51 -7.48 5.61 4.01
CA ARG A 51 -7.63 6.87 3.27
C ARG A 51 -6.83 6.86 1.97
N LEU A 52 -5.57 6.42 2.01
CA LEU A 52 -4.73 6.33 0.82
C LEU A 52 -5.33 5.39 -0.23
N ALA A 53 -5.86 4.24 0.21
CA ALA A 53 -6.50 3.27 -0.68
C ALA A 53 -7.74 3.84 -1.38
N ARG A 54 -8.61 4.56 -0.65
CA ARG A 54 -9.77 5.24 -1.25
C ARG A 54 -9.36 6.29 -2.28
N GLN A 55 -8.37 7.12 -1.94
CA GLN A 55 -7.85 8.12 -2.88
C GLN A 55 -7.28 7.48 -4.14
N TYR A 56 -6.53 6.38 -4.00
CA TYR A 56 -6.03 5.63 -5.13
C TYR A 56 -7.15 5.06 -6.03
N ILE A 57 -8.23 4.55 -5.44
CA ILE A 57 -9.41 4.07 -6.18
C ILE A 57 -10.06 5.21 -6.96
N ASP A 58 -10.22 6.36 -6.33
CA ASP A 58 -10.80 7.56 -6.95
C ASP A 58 -9.91 8.07 -8.09
N ASP A 59 -8.59 8.07 -7.90
CA ASP A 59 -7.60 8.47 -8.90
C ASP A 59 -7.63 7.54 -10.12
N LEU A 60 -7.74 6.21 -9.90
CA LEU A 60 -7.87 5.24 -10.99
C LEU A 60 -9.18 5.42 -11.76
N THR A 61 -10.29 5.64 -11.06
CA THR A 61 -11.59 5.87 -11.68
C THR A 61 -11.56 7.15 -12.52
N THR A 62 -11.01 8.23 -11.96
CA THR A 62 -10.92 9.54 -12.63
C THR A 62 -9.99 9.49 -13.84
N SER A 63 -8.77 8.96 -13.67
CA SER A 63 -7.74 8.94 -14.71
C SER A 63 -8.09 7.99 -15.86
N SER A 64 -8.91 6.97 -15.59
CA SER A 64 -9.42 6.05 -16.62
C SER A 64 -10.75 6.50 -17.24
N HIS A 65 -11.24 7.71 -16.92
CA HIS A 65 -12.54 8.22 -17.34
C HIS A 65 -13.70 7.28 -16.99
N GLY A 66 -13.59 6.51 -15.91
CA GLY A 66 -14.60 5.56 -15.44
C GLY A 66 -14.48 4.14 -15.97
N PHE A 67 -13.49 3.84 -16.83
CA PHE A 67 -13.23 2.49 -17.35
C PHE A 67 -12.82 1.50 -16.24
N LEU A 68 -11.95 1.92 -15.32
CA LEU A 68 -11.44 1.09 -14.23
C LEU A 68 -12.11 1.45 -12.90
N GLN A 69 -12.87 0.50 -12.36
CA GLN A 69 -13.57 0.63 -11.07
C GLN A 69 -13.00 -0.41 -10.09
N TYR A 70 -11.81 -0.12 -9.57
CA TYR A 70 -11.08 -1.00 -8.65
C TYR A 70 -11.84 -1.20 -7.33
N GLN A 71 -11.87 -2.44 -6.81
CA GLN A 71 -12.59 -2.79 -5.59
C GLN A 71 -11.69 -3.54 -4.61
N ILE A 72 -11.51 -2.97 -3.41
CA ILE A 72 -10.96 -3.71 -2.27
C ILE A 72 -12.10 -4.50 -1.66
N VAL A 73 -12.07 -5.82 -1.84
CA VAL A 73 -13.14 -6.70 -1.37
C VAL A 73 -12.80 -7.39 -0.06
N GLU A 74 -11.53 -7.37 0.33
CA GLU A 74 -11.05 -7.90 1.58
C GLU A 74 -9.86 -7.05 2.07
N ARG A 75 -9.78 -6.86 3.39
CA ARG A 75 -8.72 -6.11 4.06
C ARG A 75 -8.17 -6.95 5.20
N VAL A 76 -6.86 -7.16 5.18
CA VAL A 76 -6.12 -7.84 6.24
C VAL A 76 -5.10 -6.87 6.82
N GLU A 77 -5.11 -6.72 8.15
CA GLU A 77 -4.07 -6.01 8.88
C GLU A 77 -3.22 -7.04 9.63
N ALA A 78 -1.98 -7.18 9.17
CA ALA A 78 -1.02 -8.13 9.71
C ALA A 78 -0.17 -7.47 10.80
N ASP A 79 -0.14 -8.11 11.96
CA ASP A 79 0.64 -7.68 13.13
C ASP A 79 2.11 -8.13 13.07
N TRP A 80 2.62 -8.40 11.87
CA TRP A 80 3.98 -8.91 11.64
C TRP A 80 4.60 -8.31 10.38
N PHE A 81 5.94 -8.27 10.32
CA PHE A 81 6.70 -7.84 9.15
C PHE A 81 6.96 -9.01 8.20
N PRO A 82 6.85 -8.84 6.87
CA PRO A 82 7.20 -9.90 5.92
C PRO A 82 8.70 -10.18 5.91
N ALA A 83 9.08 -11.41 5.56
CA ALA A 83 10.48 -11.78 5.39
C ALA A 83 11.07 -11.12 4.14
N LYS A 84 12.34 -10.75 4.22
CA LYS A 84 13.17 -10.35 3.08
C LYS A 84 13.65 -11.59 2.32
N ILE A 85 14.17 -11.39 1.11
CA ILE A 85 14.61 -12.49 0.21
C ILE A 85 15.76 -13.34 0.78
N ASP A 86 16.52 -12.81 1.73
CA ASP A 86 17.60 -13.50 2.42
C ASP A 86 17.16 -14.13 3.75
N GLY A 87 15.85 -14.10 4.04
CA GLY A 87 15.26 -14.61 5.26
C GLY A 87 15.27 -13.62 6.44
N PHE A 88 15.89 -12.44 6.31
CA PHE A 88 15.83 -11.43 7.36
C PHE A 88 14.38 -10.99 7.62
N ARG A 89 14.03 -10.80 8.90
CA ARG A 89 12.72 -10.28 9.29
C ARG A 89 12.86 -9.32 10.45
N TYR A 90 12.26 -8.15 10.31
CA TYR A 90 12.22 -7.16 11.39
C TYR A 90 11.34 -7.63 12.56
N SER A 91 11.76 -7.27 13.77
CA SER A 91 10.83 -7.07 14.89
C SER A 91 10.34 -5.62 14.88
N GLY A 92 9.34 -5.31 15.69
CA GLY A 92 8.90 -3.92 15.88
C GLY A 92 10.05 -3.01 16.31
N GLU A 93 10.83 -3.48 17.28
CA GLU A 93 11.98 -2.77 17.86
C GLU A 93 13.08 -2.54 16.84
N SER A 94 13.48 -3.58 16.08
CA SER A 94 14.55 -3.44 15.10
C SER A 94 14.14 -2.57 13.92
N TYR A 95 12.86 -2.60 13.52
CA TYR A 95 12.35 -1.67 12.50
C TYR A 95 12.38 -0.22 12.99
N VAL A 96 11.90 0.04 14.21
CA VAL A 96 11.89 1.40 14.77
C VAL A 96 13.30 1.96 14.91
N GLN A 97 14.24 1.14 15.39
CA GLN A 97 15.65 1.52 15.46
C GLN A 97 16.23 1.81 14.07
N GLY A 98 16.01 0.93 13.10
CA GLY A 98 16.49 1.10 11.73
C GLY A 98 15.96 2.38 11.08
N TRP A 99 14.65 2.63 11.22
CA TRP A 99 14.00 3.81 10.67
C TRP A 99 14.56 5.11 11.25
N ARG A 100 14.69 5.20 12.57
CA ARG A 100 15.21 6.38 13.28
C ARG A 100 16.69 6.62 12.98
N SER A 101 17.49 5.56 12.90
CA SER A 101 18.93 5.64 12.61
C SER A 101 19.25 5.77 11.11
N ARG A 102 18.24 5.67 10.23
CA ARG A 102 18.39 5.62 8.77
C ARG A 102 19.32 4.49 8.32
N ARG A 103 19.29 3.37 9.03
CA ARG A 103 20.08 2.16 8.72
C ARG A 103 19.11 0.98 8.66
N MET A 104 18.61 0.73 7.46
CA MET A 104 17.75 -0.41 7.18
C MET A 104 18.60 -1.59 6.70
N HIS A 105 18.11 -2.80 6.94
CA HIS A 105 18.67 -4.03 6.38
C HIS A 105 18.69 -4.00 4.86
N GLU A 106 19.78 -4.50 4.28
CA GLU A 106 19.93 -4.76 2.85
C GLU A 106 20.32 -6.23 2.64
N PRO A 107 19.74 -6.91 1.62
CA PRO A 107 18.80 -6.39 0.62
C PRO A 107 17.39 -6.10 1.17
N ASP A 108 16.76 -4.99 0.75
CA ASP A 108 15.42 -4.61 1.21
C ASP A 108 14.26 -5.39 0.52
N ARG A 109 14.56 -6.22 -0.50
CA ARG A 109 13.52 -6.94 -1.25
C ARG A 109 12.75 -7.92 -0.36
N ILE A 110 11.42 -7.89 -0.44
CA ILE A 110 10.52 -8.85 0.25
C ILE A 110 10.46 -10.19 -0.51
N ASP A 111 10.39 -11.30 0.23
CA ASP A 111 10.08 -12.63 -0.30
C ASP A 111 8.57 -12.76 -0.60
N TYR A 112 8.17 -12.36 -1.81
CA TYR A 112 6.79 -12.48 -2.28
C TYR A 112 6.26 -13.93 -2.28
N PRO A 113 7.01 -14.95 -2.75
CA PRO A 113 6.58 -16.35 -2.59
C PRO A 113 6.24 -16.73 -1.14
N ALA A 114 7.01 -16.28 -0.15
CA ALA A 114 6.69 -16.50 1.25
C ALA A 114 5.41 -15.78 1.70
N GLN A 115 5.17 -14.55 1.22
CA GLN A 115 3.92 -13.84 1.51
C GLN A 115 2.70 -14.54 0.92
N VAL A 116 2.81 -14.97 -0.33
CA VAL A 116 1.75 -15.72 -1.04
C VAL A 116 1.35 -16.96 -0.24
N ARG A 117 2.32 -17.71 0.27
CA ARG A 117 2.06 -18.86 1.16
C ARG A 117 1.49 -18.42 2.52
N ALA A 118 2.03 -17.37 3.13
CA ALA A 118 1.61 -16.92 4.47
C ALA A 118 0.14 -16.47 4.53
N PHE A 119 -0.40 -15.97 3.42
CA PHE A 119 -1.79 -15.55 3.30
C PHE A 119 -2.65 -16.52 2.47
N ASN A 120 -2.10 -17.68 2.06
CA ASN A 120 -2.79 -18.66 1.22
C ASN A 120 -3.42 -18.05 -0.04
N LEU A 121 -2.67 -17.21 -0.77
CA LEU A 121 -3.22 -16.42 -1.89
C LEU A 121 -3.44 -17.20 -3.18
N ILE A 122 -2.76 -18.34 -3.33
CA ILE A 122 -2.90 -19.25 -4.47
C ILE A 122 -2.92 -20.69 -3.96
N GLU A 123 -3.80 -21.49 -4.56
CA GLU A 123 -3.85 -22.95 -4.45
C GLU A 123 -3.30 -23.59 -5.72
#